data_AF-A0A353CY08-F1
#
_entry.id   AF-A0A353CY08-F1
#
_cell.length_a   1.000
_cell.length_b   1.000
_cell.length_c   1.000
_cell.angle_alpha   90.00
_cell.angle_beta   90.00
_cell.angle_gamma   90.00
#
_symmetry.space_group_name_H-M   'P 1'
#
loop_
_entity.id
_entity.type
_entity.pdbx_description
1 polymer ?
#
loop_
_entity_poly.entity_id
_entity_poly.type
_entity_poly.pdbx_seq_one_letter_code
_entity_poly.pdbx_strand_id
1 'polypeptide(L)'
;MSALKTLDSLPEAQQKALAVILRMKKPAFRTSGVIPKTDKAVNGQSVGGVLGSLFRNGYLQRLQGGRDKLWKLSEEAEKVRSKVQQQLGEVKQYWS
;
A
#
# COMPACT_ATOMS: atom_id res chain seq x y z
N MET A 1 -20.38 -2.22 3.26
CA MET A 1 -18.97 -2.69 3.28
C MET A 1 -18.45 -2.61 1.86
N SER A 2 -17.53 -1.69 1.55
CA SER A 2 -16.99 -1.57 0.20
C SER A 2 -15.98 -2.69 -0.03
N ALA A 3 -16.32 -3.65 -0.88
CA ALA A 3 -15.40 -4.71 -1.28
C ALA A 3 -14.13 -4.09 -1.86
N LEU A 4 -12.96 -4.56 -1.42
CA LEU A 4 -11.70 -4.18 -2.04
C LEU A 4 -11.80 -4.48 -3.54
N LYS A 5 -11.46 -3.49 -4.37
CA LYS A 5 -11.24 -3.79 -5.79
C LYS A 5 -10.14 -4.84 -5.88
N THR A 6 -10.25 -5.76 -6.84
CA THR A 6 -9.20 -6.76 -7.07
C THR A 6 -7.92 -6.06 -7.52
N LEU A 7 -6.75 -6.56 -7.08
CA LEU A 7 -5.45 -5.94 -7.36
C LEU A 7 -5.24 -5.71 -8.86
N ASP A 8 -5.67 -6.67 -9.69
CA ASP A 8 -5.53 -6.66 -11.14
C ASP A 8 -6.40 -5.61 -11.84
N SER A 9 -7.41 -5.07 -11.14
CA SER A 9 -8.26 -3.99 -11.65
C SER A 9 -7.69 -2.59 -11.38
N LEU A 10 -6.59 -2.49 -10.62
CA LEU A 10 -5.92 -1.23 -10.36
C LEU A 10 -4.97 -0.86 -11.50
N PRO A 11 -4.82 0.43 -11.85
CA PRO A 11 -3.74 0.88 -12.72
C PRO A 11 -2.36 0.45 -12.20
N GLU A 12 -1.42 0.20 -13.11
CA GLU A 12 -0.08 -0.33 -12.80
C GLU A 12 0.65 0.46 -11.70
N ALA A 13 0.60 1.79 -11.74
CA ALA A 13 1.20 2.65 -10.72
C ALA A 13 0.58 2.45 -9.33
N GLN A 14 -0.73 2.18 -9.26
CA GLN A 14 -1.43 1.88 -8.01
C GLN A 14 -1.07 0.48 -7.49
N GLN A 15 -0.96 -0.51 -8.38
CA GLN A 15 -0.50 -1.85 -8.02
C GLN A 15 0.92 -1.82 -7.45
N LYS A 16 1.85 -1.13 -8.14
CA LYS A 16 3.24 -0.99 -7.71
C LYS A 16 3.37 -0.25 -6.38
N ALA A 17 2.65 0.86 -6.22
CA ALA A 17 2.62 1.59 -4.94
C ALA A 17 2.05 0.73 -3.81
N LEU A 18 0.96 0.00 -4.06
CA LEU A 18 0.36 -0.90 -3.08
C LEU A 18 1.32 -2.03 -2.70
N ALA A 19 2.03 -2.63 -3.65
CA ALA A 19 3.03 -3.67 -3.37
C ALA A 19 4.16 -3.15 -2.46
N VAL A 20 4.63 -1.93 -2.68
CA VAL A 20 5.62 -1.28 -1.80
C VAL A 20 5.05 -1.07 -0.40
N ILE A 21 3.82 -0.57 -0.29
CA ILE A 21 3.14 -0.31 0.98
C ILE A 21 2.91 -1.60 1.77
N LEU A 22 2.45 -2.67 1.14
CA LEU A 22 2.23 -3.97 1.79
C LEU A 22 3.52 -4.59 2.33
N ARG A 23 4.68 -4.26 1.74
CA ARG A 23 6.00 -4.69 2.25
C ARG A 23 6.49 -3.88 3.44
N MET A 24 5.88 -2.72 3.74
CA MET A 24 6.29 -1.91 4.89
C MET A 24 5.89 -2.57 6.20
N LYS A 25 6.77 -2.56 7.20
CA LYS A 25 6.48 -3.15 8.52
C LYS A 25 5.44 -2.35 9.32
N LYS A 26 5.33 -1.04 9.09
CA LYS A 26 4.45 -0.15 9.86
C LYS A 26 3.02 -0.18 9.30
N PRO A 27 1.98 -0.34 10.13
CA PRO A 27 0.58 -0.34 9.68
C PRO A 27 0.12 1.06 9.26
N ALA A 28 0.76 2.11 9.80
CA ALA A 28 0.50 3.50 9.46
C ALA A 28 1.78 4.21 8.98
N PHE A 29 1.61 5.15 8.06
CA PHE A 29 2.70 5.90 7.45
C PHE A 29 2.23 7.26 6.95
N ARG A 30 3.14 8.23 6.94
CA ARG A 30 2.91 9.55 6.36
C ARG A 30 3.21 9.54 4.87
N THR A 31 2.58 10.45 4.14
CA THR A 31 2.83 10.64 2.71
C THR A 31 4.32 10.91 2.46
N SER A 32 4.92 11.83 3.22
CA SER A 32 6.35 12.17 3.17
C SER A 32 7.28 10.97 3.34
N GLY A 33 6.95 10.06 4.26
CA GLY A 33 7.77 8.88 4.55
C GLY A 33 7.63 7.75 3.53
N VAL A 34 6.59 7.77 2.70
CA VAL A 34 6.34 6.78 1.64
C VAL A 34 6.89 7.24 0.29
N ILE A 35 6.88 8.55 0.02
CA ILE A 35 7.41 9.14 -1.23
C ILE A 35 8.73 8.50 -1.68
N PRO A 36 9.82 8.51 -0.90
CA PRO A 36 11.11 8.01 -1.39
C PRO A 36 11.09 6.50 -1.75
N LYS A 37 10.10 5.75 -1.27
CA LYS A 37 9.95 4.31 -1.53
C LYS A 37 9.05 4.03 -2.72
N THR A 38 8.09 4.91 -3.01
CA THR A 38 7.09 4.74 -4.06
C THR A 38 7.34 5.61 -5.28
N ASP A 39 8.18 6.64 -5.19
CA ASP A 39 8.39 7.63 -6.26
C ASP A 39 8.84 6.97 -7.57
N LYS A 40 9.80 6.03 -7.48
CA LYS A 40 10.23 5.20 -8.62
C LYS A 40 9.15 4.25 -9.14
N ALA A 41 8.16 3.93 -8.31
CA ALA A 41 7.12 2.94 -8.60
C ALA A 41 5.90 3.56 -9.30
N VAL A 42 5.70 4.87 -9.18
CA VAL A 42 4.52 5.59 -9.67
C VAL A 42 4.71 6.28 -11.02
N ASN A 43 5.85 6.08 -11.70
CA ASN A 43 6.12 6.50 -13.08
C ASN A 43 5.61 7.93 -13.43
N GLY A 44 6.00 8.93 -12.63
CA GLY A 44 5.62 10.33 -12.86
C GLY A 44 4.23 10.73 -12.34
N GLN A 45 3.44 9.80 -11.79
CA GLN A 45 2.22 10.14 -11.06
C GLN A 45 2.56 10.70 -9.67
N SER A 46 1.75 11.65 -9.18
CA SER A 46 1.92 12.13 -7.81
C SER A 46 1.63 11.02 -6.80
N VAL A 47 2.56 10.75 -5.90
CA VAL A 47 2.40 9.77 -4.81
C VAL A 47 1.13 10.07 -4.00
N GLY A 48 0.85 11.35 -3.72
CA GLY A 48 -0.37 11.76 -3.04
C GLY A 48 -1.66 11.41 -3.79
N GLY A 49 -1.66 11.50 -5.12
CA GLY A 49 -2.79 11.10 -5.96
C GLY A 49 -3.00 9.58 -6.01
N VAL A 50 -1.91 8.82 -6.03
CA VAL A 50 -1.93 7.36 -5.96
C VAL A 50 -2.48 6.88 -4.61
N LEU A 51 -1.99 7.43 -3.49
CA LEU A 51 -2.51 7.13 -2.15
C LEU A 51 -3.99 7.52 -2.01
N GLY A 52 -4.40 8.66 -2.59
CA GLY A 52 -5.81 9.05 -2.64
C GLY A 52 -6.68 8.07 -3.41
N SER A 53 -6.14 7.46 -4.47
CA SER A 53 -6.85 6.43 -5.25
C SER A 53 -6.93 5.11 -4.49
N LEU A 54 -5.85 4.69 -3.82
CA LEU A 54 -5.85 3.50 -2.95
C LEU A 54 -6.83 3.64 -1.78
N PHE A 55 -6.96 4.84 -1.21
CA PHE A 55 -7.99 5.17 -0.22
C PHE A 55 -9.40 4.99 -0.78
N ARG A 56 -9.69 5.55 -1.97
CA ARG A 56 -11.01 5.37 -2.63
C ARG A 56 -11.32 3.92 -2.97
N ASN A 57 -10.29 3.13 -3.25
CA ASN A 57 -10.41 1.69 -3.56
C ASN A 57 -10.43 0.80 -2.30
N GLY A 58 -10.45 1.39 -1.10
CA GLY A 58 -10.61 0.68 0.18
C GLY A 58 -9.34 0.08 0.78
N TYR A 59 -8.18 0.25 0.15
CA TYR A 59 -6.91 -0.31 0.64
C TYR A 59 -6.29 0.49 1.79
N LEU A 60 -6.60 1.78 1.84
CA LEU A 60 -6.08 2.69 2.85
C LEU A 60 -7.23 3.34 3.62
N GLN A 61 -6.97 3.60 4.88
CA GLN A 61 -7.74 4.50 5.73
C GLN A 61 -6.92 5.76 5.98
N ARG A 62 -7.59 6.92 6.03
CA ARG A 62 -6.95 8.19 6.35
C ARG A 62 -7.15 8.49 7.83
N LEU A 63 -6.08 8.45 8.61
CA LEU A 63 -6.11 8.75 10.05
C LEU A 63 -6.02 10.25 10.31
N GLN A 64 -5.27 11.00 9.48
CA GLN A 64 -5.10 12.43 9.65
C GLN A 64 -4.98 13.13 8.29
N GLY A 65 -5.66 14.29 8.15
CA GLY A 65 -5.57 15.18 6.99
C GLY A 65 -4.38 16.15 7.04
N GLY A 66 -4.41 17.18 6.18
CA GLY A 66 -3.39 18.23 6.12
C GLY A 66 -2.35 18.06 5.00
N ARG A 67 -1.27 18.85 5.08
CA ARG A 67 -0.18 18.87 4.07
C ARG A 67 0.56 17.53 3.98
N ASP A 68 0.74 16.85 5.10
CA ASP A 68 1.34 15.51 5.16
C ASP A 68 0.37 14.51 5.80
N LYS A 69 -0.45 13.89 4.94
CA LYS A 69 -1.53 12.98 5.36
C LYS A 69 -0.95 11.73 6.01
N LEU A 70 -1.61 11.28 7.09
CA LEU A 70 -1.34 10.01 7.76
C LEU A 70 -2.32 8.95 7.25
N TRP A 71 -1.76 7.87 6.73
CA TRP A 71 -2.48 6.74 6.18
C TRP A 71 -2.27 5.50 7.03
N LYS A 72 -3.26 4.61 7.04
CA LYS A 72 -3.17 3.26 7.58
C LYS A 72 -3.66 2.27 6.53
N LEU A 73 -3.17 1.04 6.52
CA LEU A 73 -3.82 -0.03 5.79
C LEU A 73 -5.23 -0.27 6.36
N SER A 74 -6.19 -0.59 5.49
CA SER A 74 -7.48 -1.14 5.95
C SER A 74 -7.28 -2.54 6.54
N GLU A 75 -8.23 -3.00 7.34
CA GLU A 75 -8.16 -4.34 7.96
C GLU A 75 -8.07 -5.44 6.90
N GLU A 76 -8.79 -5.28 5.78
CA GLU A 76 -8.74 -6.22 4.67
C GLU A 76 -7.37 -6.19 3.98
N ALA A 77 -6.76 -5.02 3.81
CA ALA A 77 -5.42 -4.89 3.24
C ALA A 77 -4.34 -5.42 4.21
N GLU A 78 -4.55 -5.32 5.53
CA GLU A 78 -3.68 -5.93 6.54
C GLU A 78 -3.74 -7.46 6.47
N LYS A 79 -4.92 -8.07 6.26
CA LYS A 79 -5.04 -9.53 6.03
C LYS A 79 -4.26 -9.97 4.79
N VAL A 80 -4.38 -9.23 3.69
CA VAL A 80 -3.60 -9.49 2.46
C VAL A 80 -2.10 -9.36 2.73
N ARG A 81 -1.68 -8.32 3.45
CA ARG A 81 -0.28 -8.13 3.85
C ARG A 81 0.25 -9.32 4.65
N SER A 82 -0.48 -9.78 5.66
CA SER A 82 -0.07 -10.92 6.50
C SER A 82 0.14 -12.18 5.65
N LYS A 83 -0.77 -12.44 4.70
CA LYS A 83 -0.66 -13.56 3.75
C LYS A 83 0.59 -13.44 2.87
N VAL A 84 0.85 -12.26 2.31
CA VAL A 84 2.05 -12.00 1.48
C VAL A 84 3.32 -12.14 2.31
N GLN A 85 3.33 -11.67 3.55
CA GLN A 85 4.50 -11.78 4.45
C GLN A 85 4.77 -13.23 4.85
N GLN A 86 3.73 -14.02 5.10
CA GLN A 86 3.85 -15.45 5.38
C GLN A 86 4.46 -16.19 4.19
N GLN A 87 3.92 -15.99 2.98
CA GLN A 87 4.45 -16.61 1.76
C GLN A 87 5.92 -16.24 1.50
N LEU A 88 6.30 -14.98 1.74
CA LEU A 88 7.69 -14.55 1.60
C LEU A 88 8.61 -15.12 2.69
N GLY A 89 8.10 -15.34 3.90
CA GLY A 89 8.82 -15.99 4.98
C GLY A 89 9.09 -17.47 4.69
N GLU A 90 8.09 -18.18 4.19
CA GLU A 90 8.20 -19.58 3.75
C GLU A 90 9.23 -19.72 2.62
N VAL A 91 9.19 -18.83 1.61
CA VAL A 91 10.21 -18.81 0.55
C VAL A 91 11.61 -18.62 1.15
N LYS A 92 11.81 -17.66 2.07
CA LYS A 92 13.13 -17.46 2.68
C LYS A 92 13.64 -18.68 3.45
N GLN A 93 12.76 -19.43 4.12
CA GLN A 93 13.13 -20.67 4.79
C GLN A 93 13.54 -21.79 3.82
N TYR A 94 12.92 -21.87 2.64
CA TYR A 94 13.26 -22.87 1.63
C TYR A 94 14.58 -22.62 0.90
N TRP A 95 15.09 -21.39 0.93
CA TRP A 95 16.36 -21.00 0.31
C TRP A 95 17.49 -20.74 1.33
N SER A 96 17.29 -21.14 2.60
CA SER A 96 18.31 -21.12 3.66
C SER A 96 18.78 -22.54 3.95
#